data_AF-X1SM10-F1
#
_entry.id   AF-X1SM10-F1
#
_cell.length_a   1.000
_cell.length_b   1.000
_cell.length_c   1.000
_cell.angle_alpha   90.00
_cell.angle_beta   90.00
_cell.angle_gamma   90.00
#
_symmetry.space_group_name_H-M   'P 1'
#
loop_
_entity.id
_entity.type
_entity.pdbx_description
1 polymer ?
#
loop_
_entity_poly.entity_id
_entity_poly.type
_entity_poly.pdbx_seq_one_letter_code
_entity_poly.pdbx_strand_id
1 'polypeptide(L)' 'SGSFAEKRKISLGSQNPRFYEVLDGIQPGEKVVTSGYDNFGDVDKLIFKNR' A
#
# COMPACT_ATOMS: atom_id res chain seq x y z
N SER A 1 17.25 -0.98 3.41
CA SER A 1 15.99 -0.60 4.09
C SER A 1 15.19 0.29 3.18
N GLY A 2 13.89 0.04 3.03
CA GLY A 2 13.00 0.98 2.33
C GLY A 2 12.90 2.24 3.19
N SER A 3 13.32 3.39 2.66
CA SER A 3 13.26 4.69 3.35
C SER A 3 11.92 5.37 3.16
N PHE A 4 11.11 4.89 2.22
CA PHE A 4 9.81 5.45 1.89
C PHE A 4 8.88 4.40 1.24
N ALA A 5 7.59 4.71 1.21
CA ALA A 5 6.58 4.07 0.37
C ALA A 5 6.02 5.08 -0.63
N GLU A 6 5.56 4.60 -1.78
CA GLU A 6 4.94 5.43 -2.82
C GLU A 6 3.48 5.02 -3.02
N LYS A 7 2.61 6.01 -3.21
CA LYS A 7 1.22 5.79 -3.58
C LYS A 7 1.20 5.24 -5.00
N ARG A 8 0.56 4.09 -5.17
CA ARG A 8 0.41 3.42 -6.47
C ARG A 8 -1.05 3.09 -6.69
N LYS A 9 -1.52 3.27 -7.92
CA LYS A 9 -2.82 2.75 -8.33
C LYS A 9 -2.72 1.23 -8.46
N ILE A 10 -3.64 0.53 -7.80
CA ILE A 10 -3.76 -0.93 -7.86
C ILE A 10 -5.19 -1.28 -8.23
N SER A 11 -5.38 -2.44 -8.85
CA SER A 11 -6.70 -2.97 -9.15
C SER A 11 -7.01 -4.11 -8.19
N LEU A 12 -8.09 -3.95 -7.43
CA LEU A 12 -8.58 -4.98 -6.52
C LEU A 12 -9.79 -5.68 -7.16
N GLY A 13 -9.85 -6.99 -6.97
CA GLY A 13 -10.97 -7.83 -7.36
C GLY A 13 -11.90 -8.13 -6.19
N SER A 14 -12.26 -9.40 -6.07
CA SER A 14 -13.10 -9.89 -4.98
C SER A 14 -12.44 -9.68 -3.60
N GLN A 15 -13.23 -9.28 -2.62
CA GLN A 15 -12.77 -9.06 -1.25
C GLN A 15 -13.65 -9.80 -0.26
N ASN A 16 -13.04 -10.33 0.80
CA ASN A 16 -13.72 -10.90 1.95
C ASN A 16 -13.06 -10.36 3.23
N PRO A 17 -13.62 -10.60 4.43
CA PRO A 17 -13.09 -10.04 5.67
C PRO A 17 -11.64 -10.40 6.01
N ARG A 18 -11.07 -11.43 5.36
CA ARG A 18 -9.70 -11.89 5.58
C ARG A 18 -8.75 -11.51 4.47
N PHE A 19 -9.24 -11.31 3.24
CA PHE A 19 -8.40 -11.22 2.05
C PHE A 19 -8.96 -10.27 1.00
N TYR A 20 -8.03 -9.65 0.27
CA TYR A 20 -8.28 -8.89 -0.95
C TYR A 20 -7.62 -9.60 -2.12
N GLU A 21 -8.34 -9.74 -3.23
CA GLU A 21 -7.77 -10.16 -4.50
C GLU A 21 -7.08 -8.97 -5.17
N VAL A 22 -5.81 -9.13 -5.54
CA VAL A 22 -5.04 -8.11 -6.29
C VAL A 22 -4.93 -8.57 -7.73
N LEU A 23 -5.49 -7.79 -8.64
CA LEU A 23 -5.50 -8.08 -10.07
C LEU A 23 -4.32 -7.43 -10.81
N ASP A 24 -3.92 -6.23 -10.37
CA ASP A 24 -2.81 -5.48 -10.99
C ASP A 24 -2.18 -4.47 -10.01
N GLY A 25 -0.95 -4.06 -10.32
CA GLY A 25 -0.22 -2.99 -9.65
C GLY A 25 0.70 -3.44 -8.50
N ILE A 26 0.74 -4.74 -8.17
CA ILE A 26 1.60 -5.30 -7.13
C ILE A 26 2.16 -6.66 -7.60
N GLN A 27 3.45 -6.88 -7.38
CA GLN A 27 4.11 -8.16 -7.61
C GLN A 27 4.26 -8.99 -6.32
N PRO A 28 4.32 -10.33 -6.43
CA PRO A 28 4.63 -11.18 -5.30
C PRO A 28 5.94 -10.78 -4.62
N GLY A 29 5.91 -10.63 -3.30
CA GLY A 29 7.06 -10.23 -2.49
C GLY A 29 7.19 -8.72 -2.24
N GLU A 30 6.37 -7.89 -2.90
CA GLU A 30 6.27 -6.47 -2.56
C GLU A 30 5.66 -6.26 -1.16
N LYS A 31 6.07 -5.18 -0.50
CA LYS A 31 5.58 -4.80 0.82
C LYS A 31 4.55 -3.68 0.68
N VAL A 32 3.41 -3.86 1.33
CA VAL A 32 2.31 -2.89 1.32
C VAL A 32 2.08 -2.31 2.72
N VAL A 33 1.61 -1.07 2.77
CA VAL A 33 1.16 -0.44 4.02
C VAL A 33 -0.34 -0.67 4.14
N THR A 34 -0.77 -1.40 5.17
CA THR A 34 -2.19 -1.75 5.41
C THR A 34 -2.81 -0.96 6.55
N SER A 35 -2.02 -0.17 7.29
CA SER A 35 -2.54 0.77 8.27
C SER A 35 -3.31 1.90 7.59
N GLY A 36 -4.30 2.47 8.28
CA GLY A 36 -5.14 3.55 7.73
C GLY A 36 -4.32 4.67 7.08
N TYR A 37 -4.53 4.87 5.78
CA TYR A 37 -3.89 5.93 4.99
C TYR A 37 -4.69 7.24 5.00
N ASP A 38 -5.88 7.24 5.59
CA ASP A 38 -6.88 8.32 5.47
C ASP A 38 -6.34 9.68 5.92
N ASN A 39 -5.42 9.71 6.90
CA ASN A 39 -4.83 10.94 7.43
C ASN A 39 -3.76 11.57 6.50
N PHE A 40 -3.33 10.87 5.46
CA PHE A 40 -2.26 11.35 4.55
C PHE A 40 -2.82 12.01 3.28
N GLY A 41 -4.14 12.01 3.08
CA GLY A 41 -4.80 12.69 1.95
C GLY A 41 -4.18 12.35 0.59
N ASP A 42 -3.71 13.39 -0.11
CA ASP A 42 -3.14 13.30 -1.46
C ASP A 42 -1.60 13.22 -1.48
N VAL A 43 -0.97 12.85 -0.37
CA VAL A 43 0.48 12.64 -0.35
C VAL A 43 0.84 11.43 -1.23
N ASP A 44 1.84 11.58 -2.09
CA ASP A 44 2.32 10.52 -2.98
C ASP A 44 3.47 9.69 -2.40
N LYS A 45 4.19 10.23 -1.41
CA LYS A 45 5.36 9.57 -0.80
C LYS A 45 5.31 9.65 0.72
N LEU A 46 5.38 8.49 1.36
CA LEU A 46 5.42 8.35 2.81
C LEU A 46 6.84 8.01 3.26
N ILE A 47 7.48 8.90 4.00
CA ILE A 47 8.85 8.72 4.49
C ILE A 47 8.83 7.96 5.83
N PHE A 48 9.57 6.86 5.90
CA PHE A 48 9.74 6.13 7.14
C PHE A 48 10.84 6.79 7.98
N LYS A 49 10.45 7.34 9.13
CA LYS A 49 11.43 7.78 10.14
C LYS A 49 11.73 6.62 11.07
N ASN A 50 12.93 6.06 10.94
CA ASN A 50 13.50 5.32 12.06
C ASN A 50 13.82 6.34 13.16
N ARG A 51 13.39 6.04 14.38
CA ARG A 51 13.85 6.80 15.56
C ARG A 51 15.32 6.53 15.82
#